data_AF-A0A455W3N2-F1
#
_entry.id   AF-A0A455W3N2-F1
#
_cell.length_a   1.000
_cell.length_b   1.000
_cell.length_c   1.000
_cell.angle_alpha   90.00
_cell.angle_beta   90.00
_cell.angle_gamma   90.00
#
_symmetry.space_group_name_H-M   'P 1'
#
loop_
_entity.id
_entity.type
_entity.pdbx_description
1 polymer ?
#
loop_
_entity_poly.entity_id
_entity_poly.type
_entity_poly.pdbx_seq_one_letter_code
_entity_poly.pdbx_strand_id
1 'polypeptide(L)'
;MTAGERANAVVVWATLDKSQGRAAIKSFVVEKGTPGMTVERLEKKLGIRASDTAAIRFHNCRVPKENLLGDPEISVDKGFAGAMQTFDNTRPVVAGMAIGVARAALERTQEILKTAGLDLAYQQQSWTTTAAVRELHLLEAELEAARLLTLRAAWMADNGQPNSKEASMAKAKAGRVGNQITLRCVELCASLGYQETELLEKWARDSKILDIFEGTQQIQLLIIARRLLGKSSSELK
;
A
#
# COMPACT_ATOMS: atom_id res chain seq x y z
N MET A 1 2.43 -8.43 3.27
CA MET A 1 3.71 -9.18 3.21
C MET A 1 3.93 -9.60 1.76
N THR A 2 5.18 -9.59 1.26
CA THR A 2 5.50 -10.02 -0.13
C THR A 2 6.04 -11.45 -0.22
N ALA A 3 6.79 -11.93 0.79
CA ALA A 3 7.16 -13.34 0.99
C ALA A 3 7.92 -14.04 -0.17
N GLY A 4 8.71 -13.32 -0.97
CA GLY A 4 9.37 -13.89 -2.15
C GLY A 4 10.33 -15.06 -1.90
N GLU A 5 11.02 -15.10 -0.76
CA GLU A 5 11.87 -16.25 -0.38
C GLU A 5 11.08 -17.35 0.32
N ARG A 6 10.12 -16.97 1.16
CA ARG A 6 9.40 -17.89 2.06
C ARG A 6 8.20 -18.58 1.41
N ALA A 7 7.67 -18.02 0.33
CA ALA A 7 6.50 -18.59 -0.35
C ALA A 7 6.78 -19.96 -0.96
N ASN A 8 5.80 -20.86 -0.91
CA ASN A 8 5.86 -22.17 -1.58
C ASN A 8 5.56 -22.08 -3.07
N ALA A 9 4.90 -21.01 -3.52
CA ALA A 9 4.63 -20.72 -4.92
C ALA A 9 4.47 -19.22 -5.12
N VAL A 10 4.64 -18.74 -6.35
CA VAL A 10 4.42 -17.35 -6.75
C VAL A 10 3.45 -17.28 -7.93
N VAL A 11 2.63 -16.24 -7.96
CA VAL A 11 1.82 -15.91 -9.14
C VAL A 11 2.63 -14.96 -10.02
N VAL A 12 2.98 -15.41 -11.21
CA VAL A 12 3.79 -14.67 -12.18
C VAL A 12 2.90 -14.17 -13.30
N TRP A 13 2.98 -12.89 -13.62
CA TRP A 13 2.42 -12.36 -14.85
C TRP A 13 3.48 -12.32 -15.94
N ALA A 14 3.28 -13.11 -17.00
CA ALA A 14 4.19 -13.21 -18.13
C ALA A 14 3.41 -13.02 -19.44
N THR A 15 4.08 -12.45 -20.45
CA THR A 15 3.48 -12.30 -21.78
C THR A 15 3.66 -13.58 -22.59
N LEU A 16 2.57 -14.06 -23.19
CA LEU A 16 2.61 -15.11 -24.20
C LEU A 16 3.11 -14.60 -25.56
N ASP A 17 2.90 -13.32 -25.84
CA ASP A 17 3.28 -12.67 -27.10
C ASP A 17 3.57 -11.18 -26.87
N LYS A 18 4.84 -10.79 -27.03
CA LYS A 18 5.28 -9.41 -26.84
C LYS A 18 4.64 -8.44 -27.84
N SER A 19 4.29 -8.89 -29.04
CA SER A 19 3.73 -8.04 -30.10
C SER A 19 2.30 -7.57 -29.78
N GLN A 20 1.57 -8.34 -28.96
CA GLN A 20 0.18 -8.05 -28.58
C GLN A 20 0.04 -7.27 -27.26
N GLY A 21 1.17 -6.87 -26.66
CA GLY A 21 1.20 -5.98 -25.50
C GLY A 21 0.44 -6.51 -24.28
N ARG A 22 -0.39 -5.66 -23.66
CA ARG A 22 -1.08 -5.97 -22.39
C ARG A 22 -2.11 -7.10 -22.50
N ALA A 23 -2.67 -7.35 -23.69
CA ALA A 23 -3.67 -8.38 -23.90
C ALA A 23 -3.09 -9.80 -23.79
N ALA A 24 -1.80 -9.96 -24.08
CA ALA A 24 -1.12 -11.25 -24.03
C ALA A 24 -0.53 -11.60 -22.66
N ILE A 25 -0.69 -10.73 -21.66
CA ILE A 25 -0.19 -11.00 -20.30
C ILE A 25 -1.16 -11.97 -19.60
N LYS A 26 -0.62 -13.09 -19.15
CA LYS A 26 -1.34 -14.13 -18.41
C LYS A 26 -0.68 -14.40 -17.07
N SER A 27 -1.47 -14.91 -16.12
CA SER A 27 -1.00 -15.31 -14.79
C SER A 27 -0.72 -16.81 -14.73
N PHE A 28 0.38 -17.17 -14.07
CA PHE A 28 0.81 -18.55 -13.87
C PHE A 28 1.17 -18.78 -12.41
N VAL A 29 0.80 -19.93 -11.87
CA VAL A 29 1.34 -20.40 -10.58
C VAL A 29 2.67 -21.09 -10.85
N VAL A 30 3.75 -20.63 -10.23
CA VAL A 30 5.06 -21.27 -10.31
C VAL A 30 5.48 -21.70 -8.91
N GLU A 31 5.67 -23.00 -8.72
CA GLU A 31 6.05 -23.57 -7.44
C GLU A 31 7.52 -23.29 -7.13
N LYS A 32 7.83 -23.09 -5.85
CA LYS A 32 9.21 -22.91 -5.41
C LYS A 32 10.00 -24.18 -5.70
N GLY A 33 11.13 -24.02 -6.39
CA GLY A 33 11.99 -25.13 -6.79
C GLY A 33 11.71 -25.68 -8.19
N THR A 34 10.74 -25.13 -8.94
CA THR A 34 10.61 -25.43 -10.38
C THR A 34 11.97 -25.17 -11.07
N PRO A 35 12.53 -26.14 -11.82
CA PRO A 35 13.81 -25.96 -12.50
C PRO A 35 13.81 -24.71 -13.38
N GLY A 36 14.81 -23.85 -13.17
CA GLY A 36 14.90 -22.55 -13.84
C GLY A 36 14.30 -21.37 -13.07
N MET A 37 13.64 -21.59 -11.93
CA MET A 37 13.25 -20.53 -11.00
C MET A 37 14.28 -20.41 -9.86
N THR A 38 14.86 -19.22 -9.69
CA THR A 38 15.83 -18.93 -8.62
C THR A 38 15.47 -17.66 -7.86
N VAL A 39 15.67 -17.68 -6.54
CA VAL A 39 15.70 -16.47 -5.72
C VAL A 39 17.12 -15.91 -5.81
N GLU A 40 17.30 -14.81 -6.54
CA GLU A 40 18.62 -14.25 -6.84
C GLU A 40 19.19 -13.46 -5.66
N ARG A 41 18.34 -12.67 -5.01
CA ARG A 41 18.72 -11.87 -3.85
C ARG A 41 17.50 -11.42 -3.05
N LEU A 42 17.76 -11.07 -1.80
CA LEU A 42 16.83 -10.36 -0.93
C LEU A 42 17.20 -8.88 -0.86
N GLU A 43 16.18 -8.02 -0.93
CA GLU A 43 16.35 -6.58 -0.88
C GLU A 43 16.53 -6.09 0.57
N LYS A 44 17.57 -5.28 0.80
CA LYS A 44 17.80 -4.56 2.05
C LYS A 44 16.97 -3.27 2.03
N LYS A 45 15.89 -3.24 2.82
CA LYS A 45 14.88 -2.17 2.77
C LYS A 45 14.99 -1.20 3.95
N LEU A 46 14.49 0.02 3.74
CA LEU A 46 14.30 1.04 4.77
C LEU A 46 13.37 0.55 5.91
N GLY A 47 12.18 0.09 5.55
CA GLY A 47 11.13 -0.37 6.46
C GLY A 47 10.56 -1.72 6.06
N ILE A 48 9.57 -2.17 6.81
CA ILE A 48 8.89 -3.47 6.72
C ILE A 48 9.88 -4.64 6.61
N ARG A 49 11.01 -4.54 7.32
CA ARG A 49 12.18 -5.41 7.17
C ARG A 49 11.91 -6.87 7.52
N ALA A 50 10.91 -7.13 8.37
CA ALA A 50 10.46 -8.49 8.71
C ALA A 50 9.74 -9.21 7.54
N SER A 51 9.21 -8.45 6.57
CA SER A 51 8.72 -9.02 5.30
C SER A 51 9.87 -9.05 4.31
N ASP A 52 10.32 -10.23 3.92
CA ASP A 52 11.30 -10.40 2.85
C ASP A 52 10.74 -9.89 1.50
N THR A 53 11.64 -9.38 0.67
CA THR A 53 11.37 -8.93 -0.70
C THR A 53 12.48 -9.48 -1.55
N ALA A 54 12.13 -10.27 -2.56
CA ALA A 54 13.10 -11.02 -3.34
C ALA A 54 13.07 -10.61 -4.81
N ALA A 55 14.24 -10.59 -5.44
CA ALA A 55 14.35 -10.65 -6.88
C ALA A 55 14.33 -12.13 -7.29
N ILE A 56 13.35 -12.51 -8.13
CA ILE A 56 13.19 -13.88 -8.62
C ILE A 56 13.53 -13.90 -10.10
N ARG A 57 14.44 -14.79 -10.51
CA ARG A 57 14.78 -15.02 -11.91
C ARG A 57 14.10 -16.28 -12.42
N PHE A 58 13.59 -16.20 -13.64
CA PHE A 58 13.09 -17.34 -14.40
C PHE A 58 13.96 -17.50 -15.64
N HIS A 59 14.77 -18.56 -15.69
CA HIS A 59 15.66 -18.90 -16.80
C HIS A 59 15.31 -20.29 -17.32
N ASN A 60 14.69 -20.35 -18.50
CA ASN A 60 14.16 -21.59 -19.10
C ASN A 60 13.29 -22.41 -18.13
N CYS A 61 12.53 -21.69 -17.28
CA CYS A 61 11.61 -22.29 -16.31
C CYS A 61 10.39 -22.88 -17.05
N ARG A 62 10.25 -24.21 -17.05
CA ARG A 62 9.13 -24.90 -17.68
C ARG A 62 7.95 -24.96 -16.70
N VAL A 63 6.85 -24.32 -17.07
CA VAL A 63 5.61 -24.27 -16.27
C VAL A 63 4.54 -25.13 -16.96
N PRO A 64 3.88 -26.05 -16.25
CA PRO A 64 2.79 -26.86 -16.81
C PRO A 64 1.60 -26.02 -17.29
N LYS A 65 0.82 -26.52 -18.25
CA LYS A 65 -0.31 -25.77 -18.84
C LYS A 65 -1.42 -25.54 -17.82
N GLU A 66 -1.65 -26.51 -16.96
CA GLU A 66 -2.61 -26.51 -15.85
C GLU A 66 -2.32 -25.45 -14.79
N ASN A 67 -1.10 -24.91 -14.74
CA ASN A 67 -0.74 -23.83 -13.83
C ASN A 67 -1.12 -22.43 -14.36
N LEU A 68 -1.66 -22.34 -15.59
CA LEU A 68 -2.24 -21.09 -16.11
C LEU A 68 -3.52 -20.77 -15.35
N LEU A 69 -3.59 -19.56 -14.80
CA LEU A 69 -4.78 -19.05 -14.14
C LEU A 69 -5.64 -18.29 -15.16
N GLY A 70 -6.85 -18.81 -15.42
CA GLY A 70 -7.80 -18.24 -16.37
C GLY A 70 -7.72 -18.90 -17.75
N ASP A 71 -8.00 -18.12 -18.79
CA ASP A 71 -8.06 -18.61 -20.18
C ASP A 71 -6.75 -18.31 -20.94
N PRO A 72 -6.14 -19.28 -21.66
CA PRO A 72 -5.00 -19.02 -22.54
C PRO A 72 -5.29 -18.06 -23.70
N GLU A 73 -6.56 -17.88 -24.12
CA GLU A 73 -6.92 -17.05 -25.28
C GLU A 73 -6.51 -15.59 -25.11
N ILE A 74 -5.83 -15.05 -26.13
CA ILE A 74 -5.47 -13.64 -26.19
C ILE A 74 -6.62 -12.88 -26.83
N SER A 75 -7.35 -12.13 -26.01
CA SER A 75 -8.40 -11.22 -26.47
C SER A 75 -8.00 -9.79 -26.12
N VAL A 76 -7.86 -8.96 -27.16
CA VAL A 76 -7.50 -7.54 -27.03
C VAL A 76 -8.56 -6.79 -26.20
N ASP A 77 -9.80 -7.23 -26.27
CA ASP A 77 -10.95 -6.62 -25.59
C ASP A 77 -11.01 -6.96 -24.10
N LYS A 78 -10.51 -8.13 -23.70
CA LYS A 78 -10.52 -8.60 -22.30
C LYS A 78 -9.24 -8.25 -21.52
N GLY A 79 -8.15 -7.96 -22.21
CA GLY A 79 -6.97 -7.26 -21.70
C GLY A 79 -6.38 -7.74 -20.35
N PHE A 80 -5.63 -6.85 -19.69
CA PHE A 80 -5.03 -7.04 -18.36
C PHE A 80 -6.04 -6.82 -17.21
N ALA A 81 -7.34 -6.90 -17.49
CA ALA A 81 -8.40 -6.48 -16.57
C ALA A 81 -8.48 -7.37 -15.31
N GLY A 82 -8.30 -8.68 -15.46
CA GLY A 82 -8.31 -9.62 -14.32
C GLY A 82 -7.21 -9.34 -13.30
N ALA A 83 -5.98 -9.04 -13.76
CA ALA A 83 -4.88 -8.65 -12.89
C ALA A 83 -5.14 -7.31 -12.20
N MET A 84 -5.81 -6.36 -12.89
CA MET A 84 -6.18 -5.07 -12.30
C MET A 84 -7.25 -5.21 -11.22
N GLN A 85 -8.18 -6.16 -11.36
CA GLN A 85 -9.20 -6.43 -10.35
C GLN A 85 -8.60 -6.95 -9.05
N THR A 86 -7.51 -7.74 -9.11
CA THR A 86 -6.75 -8.13 -7.91
C THR A 86 -6.32 -6.90 -7.11
N PHE A 87 -5.83 -5.86 -7.78
CA PHE A 87 -5.39 -4.64 -7.10
C PHE A 87 -6.53 -3.82 -6.50
N ASP A 88 -7.72 -3.85 -7.12
CA ASP A 88 -8.88 -3.16 -6.58
C ASP A 88 -9.33 -3.77 -5.23
N ASN A 89 -9.06 -5.07 -5.02
CA ASN A 89 -9.31 -5.77 -3.76
C ASN A 89 -8.16 -5.61 -2.74
N THR A 90 -6.89 -5.50 -3.17
CA THR A 90 -5.75 -5.40 -2.23
C THR A 90 -5.47 -3.96 -1.77
N ARG A 91 -5.79 -2.95 -2.57
CA ARG A 91 -5.56 -1.53 -2.23
C ARG A 91 -6.24 -1.08 -0.92
N PRO A 92 -7.49 -1.46 -0.61
CA PRO A 92 -8.10 -1.16 0.70
C PRO A 92 -7.33 -1.80 1.87
N VAL A 93 -6.79 -3.01 1.68
CA VAL A 93 -5.98 -3.70 2.70
C VAL A 93 -4.68 -2.93 2.96
N VAL A 94 -4.01 -2.47 1.90
CA VAL A 94 -2.82 -1.61 2.00
C VAL A 94 -3.13 -0.28 2.71
N ALA A 95 -4.27 0.34 2.39
CA ALA A 95 -4.72 1.53 3.08
C ALA A 95 -4.96 1.26 4.57
N GLY A 96 -5.53 0.10 4.91
CA GLY A 96 -5.67 -0.39 6.28
C GLY A 96 -4.33 -0.54 7.02
N MET A 97 -3.29 -1.05 6.33
CA MET A 97 -1.93 -1.10 6.91
C MET A 97 -1.41 0.30 7.28
N ALA A 98 -1.63 1.29 6.40
CA ALA A 98 -1.19 2.67 6.65
C ALA A 98 -1.93 3.32 7.83
N ILE A 99 -3.24 3.08 7.93
CA ILE A 99 -4.04 3.51 9.07
C ILE A 99 -3.54 2.87 10.37
N GLY A 100 -3.27 1.57 10.36
CA GLY A 100 -2.80 0.85 11.55
C GLY A 100 -1.48 1.40 12.09
N VAL A 101 -0.49 1.59 11.22
CA VAL A 101 0.82 2.15 11.61
C VAL A 101 0.70 3.60 12.07
N ALA A 102 -0.10 4.41 11.37
CA ALA A 102 -0.31 5.81 11.73
C ALA A 102 -1.03 5.98 13.08
N ARG A 103 -2.05 5.16 13.33
CA ARG A 103 -2.76 5.12 14.61
C ARG A 103 -1.83 4.75 15.76
N ALA A 104 -1.01 3.70 15.59
CA ALA A 104 -0.05 3.29 16.61
C ALA A 104 0.95 4.40 16.94
N ALA A 105 1.44 5.12 15.93
CA ALA A 105 2.33 6.26 16.12
C ALA A 105 1.65 7.41 16.89
N LEU A 106 0.41 7.75 16.54
CA LEU A 106 -0.35 8.80 17.25
C LEU A 106 -0.60 8.44 18.70
N GLU A 107 -1.13 7.24 18.96
CA GLU A 107 -1.43 6.78 20.32
C GLU A 107 -0.17 6.79 21.19
N ARG A 108 0.96 6.31 20.67
CA ARG A 108 2.23 6.33 21.39
C ARG A 108 2.76 7.74 21.63
N THR A 109 2.69 8.63 20.64
CA THR A 109 3.08 10.03 20.81
C THR A 109 2.23 10.72 21.88
N GLN A 110 0.92 10.45 21.92
CA GLN A 110 0.03 10.99 22.96
C GLN A 110 0.41 10.49 24.35
N GLU A 111 0.73 9.21 24.51
CA GLU A 111 1.22 8.66 25.79
C GLU A 111 2.51 9.35 26.26
N ILE A 112 3.48 9.52 25.36
CA ILE A 112 4.76 10.18 25.66
C ILE A 112 4.52 11.62 26.11
N LEU A 113 3.70 12.38 25.37
CA LEU A 113 3.43 13.79 25.68
C LEU A 113 2.61 13.97 26.97
N LYS A 114 1.65 13.08 27.24
CA LYS A 114 0.92 13.06 28.52
C LYS A 114 1.87 12.81 29.69
N THR A 115 2.79 11.85 29.55
CA THR A 115 3.80 11.54 30.57
C THR A 115 4.74 12.72 30.80
N ALA A 116 5.03 13.51 29.76
CA ALA A 116 5.78 14.76 29.85
C ALA A 116 4.99 15.95 30.42
N GLY A 117 3.74 15.73 30.87
CA GLY A 117 2.90 16.74 31.53
C GLY A 117 2.08 17.62 30.59
N LEU A 118 1.96 17.26 29.30
CA LEU A 118 1.15 18.01 28.34
C LEU A 118 -0.34 17.65 28.46
N ASP A 119 -1.19 18.64 28.68
CA ASP A 119 -2.64 18.46 28.61
C ASP A 119 -3.09 18.36 27.14
N LEU A 120 -3.62 17.19 26.77
CA LEU A 120 -4.12 16.88 25.42
C LEU A 120 -5.64 17.05 25.30
N ALA A 121 -6.31 17.66 26.28
CA ALA A 121 -7.74 17.90 26.20
C ALA A 121 -8.10 18.85 25.04
N TYR A 122 -9.25 18.60 24.44
CA TYR A 122 -9.87 19.53 23.49
C TYR A 122 -10.30 20.79 24.24
N GLN A 123 -9.51 21.86 24.12
CA GLN A 123 -9.80 23.14 24.75
C GLN A 123 -10.96 23.84 24.02
N GLN A 124 -11.83 24.51 24.78
CA GLN A 124 -12.96 25.26 24.21
C GLN A 124 -12.51 26.44 23.35
N GLN A 125 -11.31 26.97 23.61
CA GLN A 125 -10.72 28.11 22.93
C GLN A 125 -9.47 27.67 22.16
N SER A 126 -9.51 27.70 20.84
CA SER A 126 -8.40 27.17 20.01
C SER A 126 -7.08 27.94 20.17
N TRP A 127 -7.12 29.19 20.66
CA TRP A 127 -5.92 30.01 20.87
C TRP A 127 -5.18 29.69 22.17
N THR A 128 -5.78 28.94 23.11
CA THR A 128 -5.10 28.51 24.35
C THR A 128 -4.36 27.17 24.18
N THR A 129 -4.58 26.49 23.05
CA THR A 129 -3.95 25.21 22.74
C THR A 129 -2.51 25.39 22.23
N THR A 130 -1.58 24.58 22.76
CA THR A 130 -0.18 24.60 22.27
C THR A 130 -0.10 24.17 20.80
N ALA A 131 0.98 24.55 20.11
CA ALA A 131 1.19 24.15 18.72
C ALA A 131 1.20 22.62 18.53
N ALA A 132 1.86 21.89 19.44
CA ALA A 132 1.95 20.44 19.42
C ALA A 132 0.58 19.76 19.57
N VAL A 133 -0.25 20.20 20.53
CA VAL A 133 -1.59 19.63 20.75
C VAL A 133 -2.51 19.90 19.56
N ARG A 134 -2.45 21.12 19.01
CA ARG A 134 -3.20 21.46 17.79
C ARG A 134 -2.78 20.61 16.59
N GLU A 135 -1.49 20.33 16.44
CA GLU A 135 -1.01 19.45 15.37
C GLU A 135 -1.53 18.02 15.56
N LEU A 136 -1.51 17.47 16.78
CA LEU A 136 -2.10 16.16 17.07
C LEU A 136 -3.57 16.09 16.65
N HIS A 137 -4.39 17.07 17.02
CA HIS A 137 -5.80 17.09 16.63
C HIS A 137 -6.00 17.11 15.11
N LEU A 138 -5.14 17.82 14.37
CA LEU A 138 -5.19 17.83 12.91
C LEU A 138 -4.78 16.47 12.31
N LEU A 139 -3.78 15.82 12.88
CA LEU A 139 -3.34 14.49 12.47
C LEU A 139 -4.40 13.42 12.76
N GLU A 140 -5.10 13.50 13.90
CA GLU A 140 -6.24 12.64 14.24
C GLU A 140 -7.37 12.78 13.22
N ALA A 141 -7.72 14.02 12.84
CA ALA A 141 -8.74 14.28 11.83
C ALA A 141 -8.34 13.70 10.45
N GLU A 142 -7.08 13.85 10.04
CA GLU A 142 -6.58 13.27 8.79
C GLU A 142 -6.61 11.72 8.83
N LEU A 143 -6.29 11.11 9.98
CA LEU A 143 -6.37 9.66 10.18
C LEU A 143 -7.82 9.18 10.00
N GLU A 144 -8.79 9.83 10.64
CA GLU A 144 -10.19 9.42 10.54
C GLU A 144 -10.73 9.58 9.10
N ALA A 145 -10.36 10.67 8.41
CA ALA A 145 -10.72 10.84 7.00
C ALA A 145 -10.16 9.71 6.12
N ALA A 146 -8.91 9.30 6.33
CA ALA A 146 -8.31 8.17 5.63
C ALA A 146 -9.01 6.84 5.99
N ARG A 147 -9.39 6.66 7.26
CA ARG A 147 -10.10 5.49 7.76
C ARG A 147 -11.46 5.32 7.11
N LEU A 148 -12.27 6.38 7.05
CA LEU A 148 -13.59 6.33 6.44
C LEU A 148 -13.54 6.02 4.93
N LEU A 149 -12.59 6.61 4.19
CA LEU A 149 -12.38 6.26 2.78
C LEU A 149 -12.01 4.78 2.59
N THR A 150 -11.17 4.25 3.48
CA THR A 150 -10.73 2.86 3.45
C THR A 150 -11.87 1.90 3.77
N LEU A 151 -12.64 2.19 4.82
CA LEU A 151 -13.81 1.39 5.20
C LEU A 151 -14.86 1.37 4.09
N ARG A 152 -15.11 2.49 3.42
CA ARG A 152 -16.02 2.53 2.26
C ARG A 152 -15.51 1.63 1.13
N ALA A 153 -14.23 1.72 0.77
CA ALA A 153 -13.67 0.93 -0.31
C ALA A 153 -13.68 -0.58 -0.03
N ALA A 154 -13.43 -0.96 1.24
CA ALA A 154 -13.54 -2.33 1.71
C ALA A 154 -15.00 -2.83 1.72
N TRP A 155 -15.92 -2.04 2.27
CA TRP A 155 -17.34 -2.37 2.27
C TRP A 155 -17.88 -2.59 0.85
N MET A 156 -17.50 -1.75 -0.12
CA MET A 156 -17.89 -1.95 -1.51
C MET A 156 -17.38 -3.28 -2.06
N ALA A 157 -16.12 -3.64 -1.76
CA ALA A 157 -15.54 -4.92 -2.18
C ALA A 157 -16.29 -6.12 -1.57
N ASP A 158 -16.58 -6.07 -0.25
CA ASP A 158 -17.30 -7.13 0.47
C ASP A 158 -18.73 -7.33 -0.07
N ASN A 159 -19.33 -6.28 -0.62
CA ASN A 159 -20.66 -6.31 -1.22
C ASN A 159 -20.66 -6.56 -2.74
N GLY A 160 -19.52 -6.95 -3.33
CA GLY A 160 -19.41 -7.22 -4.76
C GLY A 160 -19.62 -6.00 -5.66
N GLN A 161 -19.49 -4.80 -5.12
CA GLN A 161 -19.67 -3.55 -5.86
C GLN A 161 -18.35 -3.12 -6.52
N PRO A 162 -18.38 -2.59 -7.76
CA PRO A 162 -17.18 -2.04 -8.39
C PRO A 162 -16.58 -0.91 -7.55
N ASN A 163 -15.34 -1.09 -7.08
CA ASN A 163 -14.70 -0.18 -6.13
C ASN A 163 -13.39 0.45 -6.65
N SER A 164 -13.01 0.30 -7.94
CA SER A 164 -11.68 0.72 -8.43
C SER A 164 -11.32 2.16 -8.05
N LYS A 165 -12.27 3.09 -8.16
CA LYS A 165 -12.06 4.51 -7.86
C LYS A 165 -11.89 4.73 -6.35
N GLU A 166 -12.79 4.18 -5.55
CA GLU A 166 -12.78 4.25 -4.09
C GLU A 166 -11.54 3.57 -3.49
N ALA A 167 -11.13 2.42 -4.02
CA ALA A 167 -9.91 1.71 -3.63
C ALA A 167 -8.65 2.55 -3.90
N SER A 168 -8.57 3.21 -5.07
CA SER A 168 -7.47 4.13 -5.39
C SER A 168 -7.49 5.39 -4.53
N MET A 169 -8.67 5.96 -4.23
CA MET A 169 -8.81 7.10 -3.32
C MET A 169 -8.33 6.75 -1.91
N ALA A 170 -8.78 5.61 -1.38
CA ALA A 170 -8.39 5.09 -0.07
C ALA A 170 -6.87 4.90 0.02
N LYS A 171 -6.28 4.18 -0.94
CA LYS A 171 -4.82 3.97 -0.99
C LYS A 171 -4.08 5.30 -1.02
N ALA A 172 -4.42 6.19 -1.96
CA ALA A 172 -3.73 7.46 -2.13
C ALA A 172 -3.76 8.32 -0.87
N LYS A 173 -4.94 8.46 -0.23
CA LYS A 173 -5.08 9.24 1.01
C LYS A 173 -4.34 8.56 2.16
N ALA A 174 -4.59 7.28 2.41
CA ALA A 174 -4.03 6.57 3.57
C ALA A 174 -2.51 6.43 3.50
N GLY A 175 -1.93 6.13 2.34
CA GLY A 175 -0.47 6.06 2.17
C GLY A 175 0.21 7.41 2.46
N ARG A 176 -0.32 8.50 1.90
CA ARG A 176 0.18 9.86 2.14
C ARG A 176 0.06 10.26 3.61
N VAL A 177 -1.13 10.11 4.17
CA VAL A 177 -1.47 10.51 5.54
C VAL A 177 -0.69 9.68 6.55
N GLY A 178 -0.57 8.36 6.33
CA GLY A 178 0.17 7.50 7.24
C GLY A 178 1.65 7.87 7.30
N ASN A 179 2.26 8.16 6.15
CA ASN A 179 3.63 8.67 6.10
C ASN A 179 3.76 10.02 6.84
N GLN A 180 2.88 10.98 6.55
CA GLN A 180 2.85 12.29 7.21
C GLN A 180 2.74 12.15 8.74
N ILE A 181 1.76 11.39 9.22
CA ILE A 181 1.51 11.19 10.65
C ILE A 181 2.74 10.60 11.33
N THR A 182 3.28 9.49 10.80
CA THR A 182 4.44 8.83 11.44
C THR A 182 5.67 9.73 11.52
N LEU A 183 5.94 10.54 10.49
CA LEU A 183 7.04 11.50 10.50
C LEU A 183 6.80 12.62 11.51
N ARG A 184 5.58 13.17 11.58
CA ARG A 184 5.24 14.19 12.59
C ARG A 184 5.32 13.66 14.01
N CYS A 185 4.93 12.42 14.25
CA CYS A 185 5.08 11.78 15.55
C CYS A 185 6.55 11.70 15.99
N VAL A 186 7.48 11.40 15.07
CA VAL A 186 8.93 11.45 15.35
C VAL A 186 9.36 12.87 15.73
N GLU A 187 8.92 13.88 14.98
CA GLU A 187 9.25 15.29 15.24
C GLU A 187 8.70 15.78 16.60
N LEU A 188 7.43 15.48 16.91
CA LEU A 188 6.77 15.87 18.15
C LEU A 188 7.43 15.26 19.40
N CYS A 189 8.00 14.07 19.28
CA CYS A 189 8.74 13.41 20.35
C CYS A 189 10.25 13.71 20.34
N ALA A 190 10.72 14.54 19.42
CA ALA A 190 12.11 14.99 19.29
C ALA A 190 13.12 13.83 19.41
N SER A 191 14.08 13.93 20.34
CA SER A 191 15.13 12.91 20.52
C SER A 191 14.56 11.55 20.89
N LEU A 192 13.44 11.45 21.63
CA LEU A 192 12.80 10.18 21.93
C LEU A 192 12.21 9.54 20.68
N GLY A 193 11.64 10.35 19.79
CA GLY A 193 11.08 9.88 18.52
C GLY A 193 12.12 9.35 17.53
N TYR A 194 13.36 9.84 17.61
CA TYR A 194 14.46 9.49 16.70
C TYR A 194 15.34 8.33 17.18
N GLN A 195 15.16 7.87 18.42
CA GLN A 195 15.92 6.76 18.99
C GLN A 195 15.27 5.41 18.65
N GLU A 196 16.10 4.38 18.44
CA GLU A 196 15.64 2.99 18.22
C GLU A 196 15.16 2.28 19.51
N THR A 197 15.08 3.01 20.64
CA THR A 197 14.46 2.55 21.89
C THR A 197 12.95 2.74 21.91
N GLU A 198 12.41 3.54 20.99
CA GLU A 198 10.99 3.73 20.74
C GLU A 198 10.60 3.22 19.35
N LEU A 199 9.31 2.92 19.15
CA LEU A 199 8.83 2.40 17.88
C LEU A 199 8.53 3.49 16.83
N LEU A 200 8.60 4.77 17.22
CA LEU A 200 8.25 5.91 16.36
C LEU A 200 9.11 5.98 15.09
N GLU A 201 10.44 5.87 15.22
CA GLU A 201 11.36 5.85 14.07
C GLU A 201 11.06 4.65 13.15
N LYS A 202 10.80 3.48 13.75
CA LYS A 202 10.51 2.26 13.01
C LYS A 202 9.23 2.39 12.21
N TRP A 203 8.17 2.94 12.80
CA TRP A 203 6.90 3.17 12.12
C TRP A 203 7.02 4.20 11.00
N ALA A 204 7.85 5.22 11.15
CA ALA A 204 8.17 6.16 10.08
C ALA A 204 8.91 5.50 8.91
N ARG A 205 9.89 4.61 9.20
CA ARG A 205 10.54 3.80 8.15
C ARG A 205 9.55 2.87 7.45
N ASP A 206 8.69 2.21 8.22
CA ASP A 206 7.71 1.23 7.74
C ASP A 206 6.61 1.88 6.89
N SER A 207 6.17 3.09 7.22
CA SER A 207 5.08 3.78 6.52
C SER A 207 5.46 4.21 5.09
N LYS A 208 6.74 4.52 4.83
CA LYS A 208 7.18 5.06 3.54
C LYS A 208 6.84 4.16 2.35
N ILE A 209 6.93 2.84 2.51
CA ILE A 209 6.62 1.89 1.42
C ILE A 209 5.13 1.90 1.04
N LEU A 210 4.24 2.28 1.96
CA LEU A 210 2.80 2.25 1.77
C LEU A 210 2.31 3.28 0.74
N ASP A 211 3.13 4.31 0.50
CA ASP A 211 2.96 5.34 -0.52
C ASP A 211 3.58 4.94 -1.89
N ILE A 212 4.29 3.80 -1.96
CA ILE A 212 5.07 3.37 -3.12
C ILE A 212 4.52 2.07 -3.73
N PHE A 213 4.49 0.98 -2.97
CA PHE A 213 4.11 -0.34 -3.50
C PHE A 213 2.62 -0.41 -3.84
N GLU A 214 2.17 -1.41 -4.59
CA GLU A 214 0.76 -1.53 -5.01
C GLU A 214 0.27 -0.29 -5.81
N GLY A 215 1.19 0.33 -6.55
CA GLY A 215 1.02 1.52 -7.37
C GLY A 215 1.22 2.83 -6.60
N THR A 216 2.18 3.65 -6.98
CA THR A 216 2.50 4.91 -6.28
C THR A 216 1.32 5.86 -6.18
N GLN A 217 1.41 6.87 -5.31
CA GLN A 217 0.40 7.92 -5.20
C GLN A 217 0.01 8.53 -6.55
N GLN A 218 0.99 8.86 -7.40
CA GLN A 218 0.75 9.44 -8.71
C GLN A 218 -0.02 8.49 -9.62
N ILE A 219 0.27 7.19 -9.55
CA ILE A 219 -0.48 6.17 -10.29
C ILE A 219 -1.92 6.07 -9.79
N GLN A 220 -2.16 6.14 -8.47
CA GLN A 220 -3.53 6.15 -7.96
C GLN A 220 -4.32 7.37 -8.41
N LEU A 221 -3.70 8.56 -8.38
CA LEU A 221 -4.33 9.80 -8.86
C LEU A 221 -4.68 9.70 -10.34
N LEU A 222 -3.81 9.09 -11.16
CA LEU A 222 -4.10 8.80 -12.57
C LEU A 222 -5.28 7.84 -12.73
N ILE A 223 -5.38 6.78 -11.91
CA ILE A 223 -6.53 5.86 -11.94
C ILE A 223 -7.83 6.60 -11.61
N ILE A 224 -7.81 7.45 -10.59
CA ILE A 224 -8.97 8.27 -10.20
C ILE A 224 -9.37 9.20 -11.35
N ALA A 225 -8.41 9.92 -11.94
CA ALA A 225 -8.66 10.83 -13.06
C ALA A 225 -9.26 10.10 -14.27
N ARG A 226 -8.75 8.92 -14.64
CA ARG A 226 -9.31 8.11 -15.73
C ARG A 226 -10.77 7.75 -15.48
N ARG A 227 -11.11 7.34 -14.27
CA ARG A 227 -12.48 6.95 -13.90
C ARG A 227 -13.43 8.15 -13.87
N LEU A 228 -12.98 9.31 -13.39
CA LEU A 228 -13.80 10.51 -13.34
C LEU A 228 -14.02 11.14 -14.72
N LEU A 229 -12.99 11.11 -15.58
CA LEU A 229 -13.02 11.78 -16.89
C LEU A 229 -13.41 10.85 -18.04
N GLY A 230 -13.54 9.55 -17.80
CA GLY A 230 -13.79 8.56 -18.86
C GLY A 230 -12.65 8.44 -19.88
N LYS A 231 -11.42 8.83 -19.50
CA LYS A 231 -10.26 8.91 -20.39
C LYS A 231 -9.32 7.72 -20.23
N SER A 232 -8.65 7.36 -21.32
CA SER A 232 -7.58 6.36 -21.36
C SER A 232 -6.24 6.91 -20.83
N SER A 233 -5.23 6.04 -20.75
CA SER A 233 -3.87 6.43 -20.35
C SER A 233 -3.22 7.39 -21.35
N SER A 234 -3.51 7.24 -22.64
CA SER A 234 -2.96 8.06 -23.72
C SER A 234 -3.57 9.46 -23.76
N GLU A 235 -4.82 9.61 -23.34
CA GLU A 235 -5.55 10.88 -23.35
C GLU A 235 -5.28 11.78 -22.13
N LEU A 236 -4.56 11.26 -21.12
CA LEU A 236 -4.15 11.98 -19.92
C LEU A 236 -2.66 12.33 -19.91
N LYS A 237 -1.96 12.13 -21.03
CA LYS A 237 -0.57 12.55 -21.21
C LYS A 237 -0.48 14.03 -21.53
#